data_AF-A0A8T2YJJ9-F1
#
_entry.id   AF-A0A8T2YJJ9-F1
#
_cell.length_a   1.000
_cell.length_b   1.000
_cell.length_c   1.000
_cell.angle_alpha   90.00
_cell.angle_beta   90.00
_cell.angle_gamma   90.00
#
_symmetry.space_group_name_H-M   'P 1'
#
loop_
_entity.id
_entity.type
_entity.pdbx_description
1 polymer ?
#
loop_
_entity_poly.entity_id
_entity_poly.type
_entity_poly.pdbx_seq_one_letter_code
_entity_poly.pdbx_strand_id
1 'polypeptide(L)'
;MKEKCGDISYFPSRSCRPKKTFLSKNLIALLSYGGVPEEFFMGILNNALEDASGILSNKNAALRVALNYGDMDDNIVATMIGCGIPLEEPYLQHRLSILMKEEKKSLKGGKLPVPESYYLMGTADPTGLLESDEVCIILDCGQVSGEVLVYRNPGLHFGDIHILKATYVRELEDFVGNAKYAIFFPCKGPRSLADEMSGGDFDGDMFFVSRNPQLLENFKQTEPWTPSTSTPNVPNRKPSEFSDEELEVELFKLFLRNRFQPSFITKFNASKLLATFSFTVGVAADSWLAMMDRLLSLGNDCTEEIACVKKNINLLIDIYYDALDAPKKGGEKIEVPEDLKAELFPHFMEKHEKKTYRSTSILGKIYDKVKAYEDMDLSSNDVWKHPCFDGEVHESYLVKWKGLYGQYRTEMRNALQAGKEKNNEADEVIKKYKKILYEAAEFNLSKRRDEEIFEEARALYQVAYNHAKRQGSVGKCGFAWRVAGLALCTLYVLKKQEERPMICSPSALKGIL
;
A
#
# COMPACT_ATOMS: atom_id res chain seq x y z
N MET A 1 -16.64 -11.67 1.64
CA MET A 1 -17.29 -12.90 2.13
C MET A 1 -16.78 -13.15 3.54
N LYS A 2 -17.67 -13.29 4.53
CA LYS A 2 -17.30 -13.72 5.89
C LYS A 2 -17.18 -15.24 5.85
N GLU A 3 -16.00 -15.78 6.17
CA GLU A 3 -15.87 -17.22 6.41
C GLU A 3 -16.47 -17.51 7.80
N LYS A 4 -17.49 -18.36 7.85
CA LYS A 4 -18.07 -18.83 9.11
C LYS A 4 -17.36 -20.11 9.53
N CYS A 5 -16.79 -20.10 10.73
CA CYS A 5 -16.40 -21.32 11.43
C CYS A 5 -17.21 -21.36 12.72
N GLY A 6 -18.30 -22.13 12.73
CA GLY A 6 -19.30 -22.09 13.81
C GLY A 6 -20.08 -20.77 13.86
N ASP A 7 -20.39 -20.30 15.07
CA ASP A 7 -21.07 -19.02 15.33
C ASP A 7 -20.15 -17.79 15.17
N ILE A 8 -18.85 -18.00 14.95
CA ILE A 8 -17.86 -16.92 14.82
C ILE A 8 -17.78 -16.48 13.36
N SER A 9 -17.96 -15.17 13.14
CA SER A 9 -17.79 -14.53 11.85
C SER A 9 -16.47 -13.78 11.81
N TYR A 10 -15.53 -14.22 10.97
CA TYR A 10 -14.26 -13.53 10.79
C TYR A 10 -14.33 -12.53 9.62
N PHE A 11 -13.74 -11.36 9.80
CA PHE A 11 -13.31 -10.57 8.65
C PHE A 11 -12.09 -11.25 7.99
N PRO A 12 -11.96 -11.19 6.66
CA PRO A 12 -10.85 -11.83 5.94
C PRO A 12 -9.47 -11.21 6.25
N SER A 13 -9.41 -10.10 6.99
CA SER A 13 -8.16 -9.50 7.48
C SER A 13 -7.61 -10.30 8.68
N ARG A 14 -6.49 -10.99 8.47
CA ARG A 14 -5.74 -11.69 9.50
C ARG A 14 -4.37 -11.04 9.67
N SER A 15 -3.73 -11.25 10.81
CA SER A 15 -2.31 -10.93 10.94
C SER A 15 -1.51 -11.76 9.93
N CYS A 16 -0.93 -11.09 8.96
CA CYS A 16 -0.17 -11.67 7.86
C CYS A 16 1.18 -10.97 7.78
N ARG A 17 2.16 -11.61 7.12
CA ARG A 17 3.45 -10.97 6.85
C ARG A 17 3.24 -9.58 6.23
N PRO A 18 3.74 -8.50 6.86
CA PRO A 18 3.54 -7.16 6.36
C PRO A 18 4.10 -7.01 4.96
N LYS A 19 3.39 -6.26 4.13
CA LYS A 19 3.96 -5.75 2.88
C LYS A 19 5.08 -4.77 3.20
N LYS A 20 5.85 -4.39 2.18
CA LYS A 20 6.86 -3.35 2.32
C LYS A 20 6.20 -2.08 2.86
N THR A 21 6.82 -1.51 3.88
CA THR A 21 6.32 -0.35 4.60
C THR A 21 6.90 0.91 3.98
N PHE A 22 6.06 1.92 3.85
CA PHE A 22 6.43 3.22 3.30
C PHE A 22 6.02 4.32 4.25
N LEU A 23 6.82 5.38 4.31
CA LEU A 23 6.38 6.64 4.92
C LEU A 23 5.23 7.23 4.10
N SER A 24 4.36 7.98 4.76
CA SER A 24 3.35 8.82 4.11
C SER A 24 3.82 10.27 4.09
N LYS A 25 3.18 11.14 3.28
CA LYS A 25 3.48 12.58 3.29
C LYS A 25 3.32 13.19 4.69
N ASN A 26 2.28 12.79 5.41
CA ASN A 26 2.01 13.25 6.77
C ASN A 26 3.12 12.80 7.72
N LEU A 27 3.52 11.53 7.66
CA LEU A 27 4.59 11.00 8.49
C LEU A 27 5.94 11.66 8.17
N ILE A 28 6.26 11.91 6.89
CA ILE A 28 7.47 12.66 6.51
C ILE A 28 7.44 14.08 7.10
N ALA A 29 6.32 14.79 6.99
CA ALA A 29 6.17 16.13 7.56
C ALA A 29 6.36 16.13 9.09
N LEU A 30 5.75 15.17 9.79
CA LEU A 30 5.87 15.02 11.24
C LEU A 30 7.29 14.64 11.67
N LEU A 31 7.93 13.68 11.00
CA LEU A 31 9.31 13.29 11.28
C LEU A 31 10.30 14.43 11.02
N SER A 32 10.10 15.18 9.93
CA SER A 32 10.90 16.37 9.62
C SER A 32 10.74 17.45 10.68
N TYR A 33 9.50 17.71 11.12
CA TYR A 33 9.25 18.64 12.23
C TYR A 33 9.86 18.16 13.56
N GLY A 34 9.82 16.85 13.81
CA GLY A 34 10.43 16.20 14.96
C GLY A 34 11.95 16.16 14.94
N GLY A 35 12.61 16.70 13.91
CA GLY A 35 14.07 16.85 13.86
C GLY A 35 14.82 15.81 13.05
N VAL A 36 14.12 14.90 12.34
CA VAL A 36 14.77 13.97 11.41
C VAL A 36 15.40 14.76 10.25
N PRO A 37 16.70 14.59 9.98
CA PRO A 37 17.42 15.38 8.98
C PRO A 37 16.91 15.13 7.56
N GLU A 38 17.00 16.15 6.69
CA GLU A 38 16.59 16.04 5.28
C GLU A 38 17.40 14.95 4.54
N GLU A 39 18.67 14.80 4.90
CA GLU A 39 19.62 13.84 4.34
C GLU A 39 19.11 12.40 4.50
N PHE A 40 18.39 12.09 5.58
CA PHE A 40 17.79 10.78 5.79
C PHE A 40 16.78 10.44 4.69
N PHE A 41 15.82 11.34 4.45
CA PHE A 41 14.78 11.14 3.45
C PHE A 41 15.36 11.14 2.03
N MET A 42 16.28 12.07 1.76
CA MET A 42 16.94 12.16 0.45
C MET A 42 17.84 10.95 0.17
N GLY A 43 18.49 10.38 1.20
CA GLY A 43 19.27 9.15 1.08
C GLY A 43 18.40 7.97 0.67
N ILE A 44 17.26 7.78 1.35
CA ILE A 44 16.28 6.73 0.99
C ILE A 44 15.76 6.94 -0.43
N LEU A 45 15.42 8.18 -0.79
CA LEU A 45 14.94 8.50 -2.12
C LEU A 45 15.99 8.20 -3.20
N ASN A 46 17.24 8.61 -2.99
CA ASN A 46 18.32 8.40 -3.95
C ASN A 46 18.57 6.90 -4.16
N ASN A 47 18.61 6.10 -3.10
CA ASN A 47 18.74 4.64 -3.21
C ASN A 47 17.59 4.03 -4.03
N ALA A 48 16.34 4.48 -3.80
CA ALA A 48 15.20 4.00 -4.56
C ALA A 48 15.23 4.43 -6.05
N LEU A 49 15.71 5.64 -6.34
CA LEU A 49 15.88 6.15 -7.71
C LEU A 49 17.05 5.47 -8.45
N GLU A 50 18.13 5.15 -7.76
CA GLU A 50 19.25 4.38 -8.30
C GLU A 50 18.82 2.95 -8.66
N ASP A 51 18.01 2.31 -7.82
CA ASP A 51 17.39 1.02 -8.16
C ASP A 51 16.48 1.13 -9.40
N ALA A 52 15.70 2.21 -9.50
CA ALA A 52 14.84 2.45 -10.65
C ALA A 52 15.65 2.70 -11.94
N SER A 53 16.80 3.37 -11.86
CA SER A 53 17.63 3.69 -13.03
C SER A 53 18.57 2.57 -13.47
N GLY A 54 19.01 1.74 -12.52
CA GLY A 54 19.86 0.59 -12.78
C GLY A 54 19.12 -0.62 -13.35
N ILE A 55 17.79 -0.62 -13.50
CA ILE A 55 17.03 -1.85 -13.78
C ILE A 55 17.54 -2.61 -15.00
N LEU A 56 17.88 -1.93 -16.10
CA LEU A 56 18.24 -2.63 -17.35
C LEU A 56 19.67 -3.14 -17.34
N SER A 57 20.53 -2.55 -16.51
CA SER A 57 21.94 -2.90 -16.39
C SER A 57 22.23 -3.77 -15.16
N ASN A 58 21.35 -3.76 -14.16
CA ASN A 58 21.52 -4.40 -12.87
C ASN A 58 20.33 -5.32 -12.56
N LYS A 59 20.58 -6.63 -12.70
CA LYS A 59 19.59 -7.67 -12.39
C LYS A 59 19.07 -7.63 -10.95
N ASN A 60 19.90 -7.24 -9.98
CA ASN A 60 19.48 -7.16 -8.58
C ASN A 60 18.50 -6.00 -8.37
N ALA A 61 18.77 -4.85 -8.98
CA ALA A 61 17.85 -3.71 -8.95
C ALA A 61 16.52 -4.06 -9.63
N ALA A 62 16.57 -4.74 -10.79
CA ALA A 62 15.37 -5.24 -11.47
C ALA A 62 14.57 -6.22 -10.64
N LEU A 63 15.26 -7.14 -9.97
CA LEU A 63 14.61 -8.11 -9.10
C LEU A 63 13.98 -7.44 -7.87
N ARG A 64 14.64 -6.45 -7.26
CA ARG A 64 14.08 -5.66 -6.14
C ARG A 64 12.79 -4.95 -6.54
N VAL A 65 12.78 -4.23 -7.66
CA VAL A 65 11.57 -3.54 -8.15
C VAL A 65 10.48 -4.55 -8.51
N ALA A 66 10.83 -5.66 -9.19
CA ALA A 66 9.87 -6.71 -9.53
C ALA A 66 9.23 -7.33 -8.28
N LEU A 67 10.01 -7.58 -7.24
CA LEU A 67 9.51 -8.11 -5.96
C LEU A 67 8.66 -7.08 -5.20
N ASN A 68 8.94 -5.78 -5.33
CA ASN A 68 8.11 -4.72 -4.71
C ASN A 68 6.69 -4.71 -5.30
N TYR A 69 6.55 -4.99 -6.60
CA TYR A 69 5.28 -4.94 -7.33
C TYR A 69 4.77 -6.31 -7.79
N GLY A 70 5.25 -7.40 -7.21
CA GLY A 70 4.89 -8.76 -7.63
C GLY A 70 3.39 -9.07 -7.60
N ASP A 71 2.61 -8.40 -6.77
CA ASP A 71 1.14 -8.52 -6.74
C ASP A 71 0.48 -8.04 -8.06
N MET A 72 1.15 -7.20 -8.86
CA MET A 72 0.62 -6.69 -10.13
C MET A 72 0.71 -7.70 -11.28
N ASP A 73 1.56 -8.73 -11.15
CA ASP A 73 1.79 -9.71 -12.22
C ASP A 73 2.10 -11.12 -11.72
N ASP A 74 1.58 -11.47 -10.54
CA ASP A 74 1.76 -12.79 -9.92
C ASP A 74 3.24 -13.20 -9.79
N ASN A 75 4.13 -12.22 -9.55
CA ASN A 75 5.59 -12.38 -9.49
C ASN A 75 6.23 -12.95 -10.77
N ILE A 76 5.57 -12.88 -11.93
CA ILE A 76 6.13 -13.44 -13.17
C ILE A 76 7.42 -12.74 -13.56
N VAL A 77 7.51 -11.41 -13.40
CA VAL A 77 8.70 -10.62 -13.74
C VAL A 77 9.87 -11.03 -12.85
N ALA A 78 9.64 -11.16 -11.54
CA ALA A 78 10.66 -11.63 -10.59
C ALA A 78 11.11 -13.06 -10.93
N THR A 79 10.18 -13.93 -11.35
CA THR A 79 10.47 -15.30 -11.78
C THR A 79 11.32 -15.33 -13.05
N MET A 80 10.99 -14.52 -14.07
CA MET A 80 11.77 -14.42 -15.30
C MET A 80 13.22 -13.99 -15.01
N ILE A 81 13.40 -12.97 -14.17
CA ILE A 81 14.73 -12.48 -13.78
C ILE A 81 15.49 -13.56 -12.97
N GLY A 82 14.82 -14.20 -12.02
CA GLY A 82 15.40 -15.26 -11.19
C GLY A 82 15.84 -16.49 -11.99
N CYS A 83 15.12 -16.83 -13.06
CA CYS A 83 15.49 -17.89 -14.00
C CYS A 83 16.54 -17.45 -15.05
N GLY A 84 17.03 -16.20 -14.97
CA GLY A 84 18.08 -15.70 -15.85
C GLY A 84 17.62 -15.32 -17.25
N ILE A 85 16.32 -15.09 -17.47
CA ILE A 85 15.81 -14.52 -18.73
C ILE A 85 16.49 -13.14 -18.94
N PRO A 86 16.99 -12.83 -20.16
CA PRO A 86 17.63 -11.54 -20.43
C PRO A 86 16.67 -10.37 -20.21
N LEU A 87 17.14 -9.27 -19.64
CA LEU A 87 16.32 -8.09 -19.35
C LEU A 87 15.80 -7.40 -20.62
N GLU A 88 16.47 -7.65 -21.74
CA GLU A 88 16.14 -7.19 -23.08
C GLU A 88 14.99 -7.99 -23.72
N GLU A 89 14.55 -9.09 -23.09
CA GLU A 89 13.39 -9.84 -23.54
C GLU A 89 12.18 -8.88 -23.65
N PRO A 90 11.52 -8.77 -24.83
CA PRO A 90 10.56 -7.70 -25.08
C PRO A 90 9.47 -7.56 -24.03
N TYR A 91 8.86 -8.66 -23.60
CA TYR A 91 7.80 -8.59 -22.59
C TYR A 91 8.35 -8.20 -21.21
N LEU A 92 9.49 -8.76 -20.81
CA LEU A 92 10.17 -8.41 -19.56
C LEU A 92 10.50 -6.92 -19.50
N GLN A 93 11.14 -6.40 -20.54
CA GLN A 93 11.49 -4.98 -20.64
C GLN A 93 10.24 -4.10 -20.59
N HIS A 94 9.19 -4.46 -21.33
CA HIS A 94 7.92 -3.75 -21.32
C HIS A 94 7.28 -3.74 -19.92
N ARG A 95 7.27 -4.88 -19.21
CA ARG A 95 6.73 -4.97 -17.85
C ARG A 95 7.56 -4.18 -16.85
N LEU A 96 8.88 -4.26 -16.91
CA LEU A 96 9.78 -3.46 -16.08
C LEU A 96 9.52 -1.96 -16.27
N SER A 97 9.26 -1.50 -17.50
CA SER A 97 8.90 -0.10 -17.77
C SER A 97 7.60 0.34 -17.06
N ILE A 98 6.63 -0.57 -16.91
CA ILE A 98 5.38 -0.30 -16.17
C ILE A 98 5.66 -0.26 -14.67
N LEU A 99 6.41 -1.23 -14.14
CA LEU A 99 6.76 -1.28 -12.72
C LEU A 99 7.57 -0.04 -12.29
N MET A 100 8.48 0.44 -13.14
CA MET A 100 9.18 1.70 -12.91
C MET A 100 8.26 2.91 -12.81
N LYS A 101 7.28 3.02 -13.71
CA LYS A 101 6.32 4.13 -13.69
C LYS A 101 5.51 4.12 -12.40
N GLU A 102 5.17 2.94 -11.89
CA GLU A 102 4.49 2.80 -10.61
C GLU A 102 5.41 3.10 -9.40
N GLU A 103 6.68 2.68 -9.42
CA GLU A 103 7.69 3.05 -8.41
C GLU A 103 7.88 4.57 -8.37
N LYS A 104 8.12 5.20 -9.52
CA LYS A 104 8.27 6.65 -9.63
C LYS A 104 7.03 7.39 -9.16
N LYS A 105 5.84 6.93 -9.53
CA LYS A 105 4.56 7.50 -9.07
C LYS A 105 4.39 7.35 -7.56
N SER A 106 4.81 6.22 -6.99
CA SER A 106 4.80 5.95 -5.55
C SER A 106 5.72 6.92 -4.81
N LEU A 107 6.99 7.04 -5.25
CA LEU A 107 7.99 7.96 -4.69
C LEU A 107 7.55 9.42 -4.81
N LYS A 108 7.02 9.82 -5.98
CA LYS A 108 6.43 11.16 -6.19
C LYS A 108 5.27 11.43 -5.22
N GLY A 109 4.53 10.39 -4.87
CA GLY A 109 3.46 10.41 -3.87
C GLY A 109 3.96 10.50 -2.41
N GLY A 110 5.27 10.59 -2.18
CA GLY A 110 5.86 10.63 -0.84
C GLY A 110 5.91 9.27 -0.14
N LYS A 111 5.82 8.16 -0.89
CA LYS A 111 5.94 6.81 -0.36
C LYS A 111 7.41 6.37 -0.34
N LEU A 112 8.12 6.71 0.72
CA LEU A 112 9.53 6.36 0.87
C LEU A 112 9.69 5.01 1.60
N PRO A 113 10.37 4.02 1.01
CA PRO A 113 10.58 2.72 1.65
C PRO A 113 11.60 2.82 2.78
N VAL A 114 11.22 2.47 4.00
CA VAL A 114 12.14 2.50 5.16
C VAL A 114 12.53 1.07 5.55
N PRO A 115 13.83 0.74 5.58
CA PRO A 115 14.29 -0.55 6.11
C PRO A 115 13.89 -0.74 7.58
N GLU A 116 13.77 -1.99 8.02
CA GLU A 116 13.42 -2.33 9.41
C GLU A 116 12.13 -1.65 9.89
N SER A 117 11.13 -1.54 9.01
CA SER A 117 9.82 -0.99 9.34
C SER A 117 8.66 -1.85 8.84
N TYR A 118 7.58 -1.87 9.61
CA TYR A 118 6.45 -2.80 9.47
C TYR A 118 5.13 -2.08 9.76
N TYR A 119 4.07 -2.43 9.03
CA TYR A 119 2.70 -2.19 9.51
C TYR A 119 2.22 -3.45 10.24
N LEU A 120 1.99 -3.36 11.54
CA LEU A 120 1.58 -4.47 12.41
C LEU A 120 0.18 -4.21 12.96
N MET A 121 -0.61 -5.26 13.10
CA MET A 121 -1.92 -5.18 13.74
C MET A 121 -1.72 -4.97 15.24
N GLY A 122 -2.37 -3.94 15.79
CA GLY A 122 -2.29 -3.62 17.20
C GLY A 122 -3.34 -4.35 18.03
N THR A 123 -2.97 -4.77 19.23
CA THR A 123 -3.91 -5.34 20.20
C THR A 123 -3.44 -5.07 21.63
N ALA A 124 -4.31 -5.30 22.61
CA ALA A 124 -3.97 -5.15 24.01
C ALA A 124 -3.20 -6.37 24.54
N ASP A 125 -2.26 -6.16 25.46
CA ASP A 125 -1.53 -7.21 26.16
C ASP A 125 -2.46 -7.98 27.11
N PRO A 126 -2.75 -9.27 26.84
CA PRO A 126 -3.60 -10.09 27.70
C PRO A 126 -2.92 -10.48 29.02
N THR A 127 -1.59 -10.34 29.12
CA THR A 127 -0.83 -10.72 30.32
C THR A 127 -0.85 -9.63 31.39
N GLY A 128 -0.99 -8.37 30.98
CA GLY A 128 -0.91 -7.20 31.85
C GLY A 128 0.49 -6.94 32.41
N LEU A 129 1.53 -7.54 31.82
CA LEU A 129 2.91 -7.45 32.31
C LEU A 129 3.61 -6.20 31.78
N LEU A 130 3.30 -5.75 30.57
CA LEU A 130 3.94 -4.57 29.98
C LEU A 130 3.69 -3.30 30.82
N GLU A 131 4.73 -2.48 31.01
CA GLU A 131 4.62 -1.14 31.59
C GLU A 131 4.08 -0.11 30.57
N SER A 132 3.69 1.08 31.02
CA SER A 132 2.97 2.06 30.20
C SER A 132 3.72 2.54 28.94
N ASP A 133 5.04 2.45 28.92
CA ASP A 133 5.93 2.81 27.81
C ASP A 133 6.49 1.58 27.06
N GLU A 134 6.05 0.38 27.43
CA GLU A 134 6.52 -0.89 26.86
C GLU A 134 5.50 -1.50 25.90
N VAL A 135 6.00 -2.09 24.83
CA VAL A 135 5.23 -2.87 23.86
C VAL A 135 5.87 -4.23 23.64
N CYS A 136 5.08 -5.24 23.29
CA CYS A 136 5.64 -6.50 22.79
C CYS A 136 5.38 -6.61 21.29
N ILE A 137 6.44 -6.77 20.49
CA ILE A 137 6.36 -6.87 19.04
C ILE A 137 6.81 -8.26 18.60
N ILE A 138 5.99 -8.94 17.81
CA ILE A 138 6.27 -10.27 17.28
C ILE A 138 6.43 -10.17 15.77
N LEU A 139 7.61 -10.55 15.25
CA LEU A 139 7.93 -10.62 13.83
C LEU A 139 8.09 -12.09 13.37
N ASP A 140 8.75 -12.31 12.23
CA ASP A 140 8.99 -13.65 11.69
C ASP A 140 9.85 -14.51 12.63
N CYS A 141 10.92 -13.93 13.15
CA CYS A 141 11.89 -14.60 14.02
C CYS A 141 11.46 -14.66 15.50
N GLY A 142 10.24 -14.20 15.83
CA GLY A 142 9.73 -14.14 17.19
C GLY A 142 9.66 -12.72 17.73
N GLN A 143 9.68 -12.61 19.06
CA GLN A 143 9.62 -11.33 19.77
C GLN A 143 10.90 -10.52 19.57
N VAL A 144 10.76 -9.21 19.38
CA VAL A 144 11.91 -8.29 19.26
C VAL A 144 12.07 -7.43 20.50
N SER A 145 13.29 -6.95 20.73
CA SER A 145 13.60 -6.04 21.84
C SER A 145 14.36 -4.80 21.37
N GLY A 146 14.32 -3.75 22.19
CA GLY A 146 14.98 -2.47 21.95
C GLY A 146 13.99 -1.33 21.71
N GLU A 147 14.49 -0.13 21.45
CA GLU A 147 13.64 1.03 21.17
C GLU A 147 12.99 0.92 19.79
N VAL A 148 11.75 1.38 19.71
CA VAL A 148 10.94 1.36 18.49
C VAL A 148 10.16 2.65 18.35
N LEU A 149 10.03 3.13 17.11
CA LEU A 149 9.17 4.24 16.76
C LEU A 149 7.83 3.68 16.29
N VAL A 150 6.74 4.12 16.91
CA VAL A 150 5.38 3.65 16.63
C VAL A 150 4.49 4.83 16.23
N TYR A 151 3.69 4.65 15.18
CA TYR A 151 2.78 5.65 14.64
C TYR A 151 1.54 4.99 14.04
N ARG A 152 0.37 5.65 14.15
CA ARG A 152 -0.85 5.24 13.46
C ARG A 152 -1.16 6.16 12.29
N ASN A 153 -1.31 5.60 11.10
CA ASN A 153 -1.63 6.38 9.90
C ASN A 153 -3.15 6.43 9.65
N PRO A 154 -3.77 7.59 9.36
CA PRO A 154 -3.19 8.93 9.28
C PRO A 154 -3.31 9.76 10.59
N GLY A 155 -2.21 9.91 11.33
CA GLY A 155 -2.06 10.93 12.37
C GLY A 155 -1.50 12.25 11.83
N LEU A 156 -1.95 13.37 12.39
CA LEU A 156 -1.59 14.76 12.04
C LEU A 156 -0.95 15.55 13.19
N HIS A 157 -1.02 15.06 14.42
CA HIS A 157 -0.43 15.72 15.58
C HIS A 157 1.02 15.30 15.77
N PHE A 158 1.82 16.26 16.26
CA PHE A 158 3.26 16.06 16.51
C PHE A 158 3.54 14.93 17.50
N GLY A 159 2.63 14.75 18.46
CA GLY A 159 2.68 13.70 19.47
C GLY A 159 2.03 12.37 19.08
N ASP A 160 1.61 12.16 17.83
CA ASP A 160 1.10 10.84 17.40
C ASP A 160 2.21 9.82 17.13
N ILE A 161 3.47 10.26 17.18
CA ILE A 161 4.64 9.41 17.00
C ILE A 161 5.26 9.18 18.37
N HIS A 162 5.32 7.92 18.78
CA HIS A 162 5.85 7.52 20.07
C HIS A 162 7.15 6.75 19.88
N ILE A 163 8.13 7.01 20.75
CA ILE A 163 9.26 6.13 20.99
C ILE A 163 8.88 5.26 22.19
N LEU A 164 8.81 3.95 21.95
CA LEU A 164 8.41 2.94 22.93
C LEU A 164 9.51 1.90 23.07
N LYS A 165 9.47 1.14 24.16
CA LYS A 165 10.42 0.06 24.40
C LYS A 165 9.79 -1.29 24.03
N ALA A 166 10.35 -1.97 23.03
CA ALA A 166 10.01 -3.35 22.74
C ALA A 166 10.61 -4.27 23.83
N THR A 167 9.74 -4.96 24.56
CA THR A 167 10.10 -5.83 25.68
C THR A 167 9.63 -7.25 25.40
N TYR A 168 10.51 -8.22 25.69
CA TYR A 168 10.19 -9.64 25.58
C TYR A 168 9.33 -10.08 26.78
N VAL A 169 8.20 -10.71 26.50
CA VAL A 169 7.24 -11.24 27.49
C VAL A 169 7.03 -12.72 27.22
N ARG A 170 7.57 -13.57 28.10
CA ARG A 170 7.54 -15.03 27.93
C ARG A 170 6.11 -15.57 28.00
N GLU A 171 5.32 -15.05 28.93
CA GLU A 171 3.94 -15.44 29.21
C GLU A 171 3.01 -15.18 28.02
N LEU A 172 3.38 -14.26 27.13
CA LEU A 172 2.61 -13.95 25.94
C LEU A 172 2.61 -15.10 24.93
N GLU A 173 3.63 -15.97 24.96
CA GLU A 173 3.71 -17.16 24.10
C GLU A 173 2.54 -18.12 24.34
N ASP A 174 2.04 -18.21 25.58
CA ASP A 174 0.91 -19.07 25.94
C ASP A 174 -0.42 -18.58 25.33
N PHE A 175 -0.55 -17.27 25.09
CA PHE A 175 -1.73 -16.65 24.49
C PHE A 175 -1.67 -16.63 22.96
N VAL A 176 -0.51 -16.30 22.41
CA VAL A 176 -0.32 -16.03 20.99
C VAL A 176 0.05 -17.29 20.20
N GLY A 177 0.64 -18.28 20.88
CA GLY A 177 1.12 -19.51 20.27
C GLY A 177 2.09 -19.23 19.12
N ASN A 178 1.77 -19.73 17.93
CA ASN A 178 2.61 -19.57 16.73
C ASN A 178 2.23 -18.34 15.87
N ALA A 179 1.35 -17.46 16.34
CA ALA A 179 1.00 -16.28 15.56
C ALA A 179 2.18 -15.28 15.49
N LYS A 180 2.25 -14.57 14.37
CA LYS A 180 3.34 -13.66 14.01
C LYS A 180 2.77 -12.31 13.56
N TYR A 181 3.63 -11.29 13.49
CA TYR A 181 3.36 -9.98 12.90
C TYR A 181 2.30 -9.13 13.62
N ALA A 182 2.42 -9.02 14.95
CA ALA A 182 1.52 -8.21 15.78
C ALA A 182 2.32 -7.34 16.75
N ILE A 183 1.69 -6.26 17.22
CA ILE A 183 2.18 -5.41 18.30
C ILE A 183 1.15 -5.41 19.43
N PHE A 184 1.61 -5.69 20.65
CA PHE A 184 0.83 -5.75 21.87
C PHE A 184 1.14 -4.52 22.71
N PHE A 185 0.09 -3.80 23.07
CA PHE A 185 0.15 -2.56 23.83
C PHE A 185 -0.19 -2.81 25.30
N PRO A 186 0.37 -2.02 26.23
CA PRO A 186 0.16 -2.21 27.65
C PRO A 186 -1.28 -1.86 28.02
N CYS A 187 -1.80 -2.56 29.03
CA CYS A 187 -3.06 -2.22 29.69
C CYS A 187 -2.87 -1.25 30.87
N LYS A 188 -1.66 -0.70 31.03
CA LYS A 188 -1.27 0.24 32.09
C LYS A 188 -1.10 1.64 31.50
N GLY A 189 -1.40 2.66 32.30
CA GLY A 189 -1.26 4.07 31.92
C GLY A 189 -2.56 4.86 32.10
N PRO A 190 -2.49 6.20 32.06
CA PRO A 190 -3.66 7.06 32.21
C PRO A 190 -4.58 7.04 30.97
N ARG A 191 -4.00 6.73 29.80
CA ARG A 191 -4.67 6.64 28.51
C ARG A 191 -4.03 5.50 27.70
N SER A 192 -4.80 4.84 26.85
CA SER A 192 -4.25 3.77 26.01
C SER A 192 -3.35 4.36 24.93
N LEU A 193 -2.18 3.75 24.67
CA LEU A 193 -1.25 4.18 23.63
C LEU A 193 -1.88 4.25 22.23
N ALA A 194 -2.82 3.35 21.91
CA ALA A 194 -3.55 3.42 20.64
C ALA A 194 -4.34 4.72 20.47
N ASP A 195 -5.00 5.17 21.54
CA ASP A 195 -5.79 6.41 21.56
C ASP A 195 -4.89 7.66 21.51
N GLU A 196 -3.72 7.61 22.15
CA GLU A 196 -2.69 8.66 22.04
C GLU A 196 -2.21 8.84 20.59
N MET A 197 -2.20 7.76 19.79
CA MET A 197 -1.84 7.78 18.38
C MET A 197 -3.06 7.99 17.48
N SER A 198 -3.38 9.25 17.21
CA SER A 198 -4.46 9.65 16.30
C SER A 198 -5.88 9.23 16.75
N GLY A 199 -6.11 8.87 18.01
CA GLY A 199 -7.43 8.42 18.49
C GLY A 199 -7.76 6.98 18.07
N GLY A 200 -6.75 6.09 18.11
CA GLY A 200 -6.90 4.69 17.73
C GLY A 200 -7.44 3.77 18.79
N ASP A 201 -7.74 2.56 18.35
CA ASP A 201 -8.21 1.47 19.19
C ASP A 201 -7.62 0.12 18.71
N PHE A 202 -8.23 -0.99 19.11
CA PHE A 202 -7.74 -2.35 18.81
C PHE A 202 -8.76 -3.17 18.01
N ASP A 203 -9.64 -2.54 17.23
CA ASP A 203 -10.66 -3.22 16.42
C ASP A 203 -10.16 -3.74 15.06
N GLY A 204 -8.88 -3.50 14.76
CA GLY A 204 -8.24 -3.81 13.48
C GLY A 204 -7.17 -2.81 13.05
N ASP A 205 -6.88 -1.80 13.88
CA ASP A 205 -5.88 -0.77 13.62
C ASP A 205 -4.48 -1.33 13.33
N MET A 206 -3.82 -0.70 12.36
CA MET A 206 -2.48 -1.04 11.91
C MET A 206 -1.51 0.08 12.30
N PHE A 207 -0.41 -0.29 12.95
CA PHE A 207 0.61 0.63 13.43
C PHE A 207 1.88 0.50 12.60
N PHE A 208 2.38 1.63 12.12
CA PHE A 208 3.73 1.75 11.60
C PHE A 208 4.70 1.59 12.76
N VAL A 209 5.57 0.59 12.68
CA VAL A 209 6.62 0.29 13.65
C VAL A 209 7.95 0.35 12.93
N SER A 210 8.90 1.12 13.43
CA SER A 210 10.24 1.23 12.86
C SER A 210 11.32 1.03 13.92
N ARG A 211 12.32 0.20 13.59
CA ARG A 211 13.53 -0.01 14.38
C ARG A 211 14.74 0.73 13.78
N ASN A 212 14.49 1.62 12.82
CA ASN A 212 15.55 2.32 12.11
C ASN A 212 16.33 3.24 13.08
N PRO A 213 17.64 3.02 13.30
CA PRO A 213 18.42 3.79 14.27
C PRO A 213 18.42 5.30 13.99
N GLN A 214 18.45 5.70 12.72
CA GLN A 214 18.46 7.12 12.36
C GLN A 214 17.14 7.81 12.70
N LEU A 215 16.01 7.11 12.65
CA LEU A 215 14.75 7.67 13.12
C LEU A 215 14.73 7.81 14.64
N LEU A 216 15.18 6.77 15.36
CA LEU A 216 15.21 6.74 16.82
C LEU A 216 16.16 7.80 17.41
N GLU A 217 17.32 8.00 16.80
CA GLU A 217 18.34 8.95 17.27
C GLU A 217 17.95 10.42 17.04
N ASN A 218 17.26 10.71 15.93
CA ASN A 218 17.01 12.10 15.50
C ASN A 218 15.61 12.60 15.84
N PHE A 219 14.61 11.71 15.97
CA PHE A 219 13.24 12.11 16.24
C PHE A 219 13.06 12.55 17.70
N LYS A 220 12.44 13.71 17.89
CA LYS A 220 12.09 14.26 19.21
C LYS A 220 10.59 14.15 19.42
N GLN A 221 10.21 13.23 20.30
CA GLN A 221 8.82 13.05 20.70
C GLN A 221 8.28 14.29 21.44
N THR A 222 7.00 14.57 21.23
CA THR A 222 6.23 15.58 21.96
C THR A 222 5.04 14.95 22.67
N GLU A 223 4.41 15.70 23.56
CA GLU A 223 3.18 15.24 24.23
C GLU A 223 2.08 14.87 23.23
N PRO A 224 1.29 13.81 23.48
CA PRO A 224 0.22 13.37 22.61
C PRO A 224 -0.92 14.38 22.58
N TRP A 225 -1.71 14.33 21.51
CA TRP A 225 -2.88 15.19 21.38
C TRP A 225 -3.91 14.82 22.44
N THR A 226 -4.44 15.80 23.17
CA THR A 226 -5.56 15.58 24.11
C THR A 226 -6.83 16.24 23.58
N PRO A 227 -7.97 15.54 23.57
CA PRO A 227 -9.24 16.14 23.18
C PRO A 227 -9.54 17.41 23.99
N SER A 228 -9.88 18.49 23.30
CA SER A 228 -10.35 19.71 23.95
C SER A 228 -11.69 19.42 24.63
N THR A 229 -11.79 19.65 25.95
CA THR A 229 -12.99 19.40 26.78
C THR A 229 -14.22 20.26 26.44
N SER A 230 -14.20 20.97 25.31
CA SER A 230 -15.15 22.02 24.94
C SER A 230 -16.27 21.59 24.00
N THR A 231 -16.29 20.35 23.50
CA THR A 231 -17.48 19.86 22.79
C THR A 231 -18.58 19.60 23.81
N PRO A 232 -19.73 20.31 23.74
CA PRO A 232 -20.85 20.01 24.62
C PRO A 232 -21.26 18.58 24.32
N ASN A 233 -21.23 17.71 25.34
CA ASN A 233 -21.93 16.43 25.27
C ASN A 233 -23.41 16.76 25.01
N VAL A 234 -23.82 16.76 23.74
CA VAL A 234 -25.23 16.69 23.40
C VAL A 234 -25.71 15.41 24.06
N PRO A 235 -26.70 15.45 24.96
CA PRO A 235 -27.17 14.27 25.67
C PRO A 235 -27.84 13.34 24.66
N ASN A 236 -27.05 12.50 24.02
CA ASN A 236 -27.52 11.42 23.20
C ASN A 236 -27.79 10.23 24.13
N ARG A 237 -29.02 9.73 24.09
CA ARG A 237 -29.38 8.51 24.81
C ARG A 237 -28.46 7.40 24.32
N LYS A 238 -27.86 6.65 25.25
CA LYS A 238 -27.04 5.48 24.88
C LYS A 238 -27.93 4.43 24.23
N PRO A 239 -27.41 3.55 23.36
CA PRO A 239 -28.19 2.44 22.80
C PRO A 239 -28.89 1.59 23.87
N SER A 240 -28.25 1.43 25.04
CA SER A 240 -28.78 0.73 26.21
C SER A 240 -29.95 1.44 26.91
N GLU A 241 -30.24 2.68 26.56
CA GLU A 241 -31.31 3.50 27.15
C GLU A 241 -32.58 3.49 26.29
N PHE A 242 -32.56 2.86 25.11
CA PHE A 242 -33.74 2.66 24.26
C PHE A 242 -34.41 1.32 24.57
N SER A 243 -35.73 1.22 24.36
CA SER A 243 -36.36 -0.11 24.21
C SER A 243 -35.93 -0.75 22.88
N ASP A 244 -36.09 -2.06 22.75
CA ASP A 244 -35.74 -2.78 21.52
C ASP A 244 -36.45 -2.19 20.29
N GLU A 245 -37.73 -1.84 20.42
CA GLU A 245 -38.53 -1.23 19.34
C GLU A 245 -38.10 0.21 19.03
N GLU A 246 -37.80 1.01 20.05
CA GLU A 246 -37.30 2.37 19.87
C GLU A 246 -35.94 2.37 19.16
N LEU A 247 -35.06 1.44 19.57
CA LEU A 247 -33.73 1.27 18.98
C LEU A 247 -33.83 0.81 17.53
N GLU A 248 -34.69 -0.16 17.23
CA GLU A 248 -34.93 -0.62 15.85
C GLU A 248 -35.43 0.53 14.97
N VAL A 249 -36.38 1.32 15.45
CA VAL A 249 -36.92 2.48 14.72
C VAL A 249 -35.84 3.54 14.49
N GLU A 250 -35.03 3.87 15.50
CA GLU A 250 -33.94 4.84 15.33
C GLU A 250 -32.83 4.33 14.40
N LEU A 251 -32.45 3.05 14.49
CA LEU A 251 -31.50 2.43 13.57
C LEU A 251 -32.04 2.41 12.13
N PHE A 252 -33.32 2.12 11.94
CA PHE A 252 -33.95 2.13 10.62
C PHE A 252 -34.03 3.55 10.05
N LYS A 253 -34.36 4.56 10.87
CA LYS A 253 -34.29 5.98 10.46
C LYS A 253 -32.87 6.39 10.08
N LEU A 254 -31.86 5.99 10.86
CA LEU A 254 -30.44 6.24 10.56
C LEU A 254 -30.03 5.58 9.25
N PHE A 255 -30.40 4.31 9.04
CA PHE A 255 -30.14 3.58 7.80
C PHE A 255 -30.79 4.26 6.60
N LEU A 256 -32.07 4.63 6.70
CA LEU A 256 -32.79 5.29 5.61
C LEU A 256 -32.18 6.64 5.26
N ARG A 257 -31.83 7.45 6.28
CA ARG A 257 -31.13 8.73 6.10
C ARG A 257 -29.78 8.54 5.39
N ASN A 258 -28.98 7.57 5.82
CA ASN A 258 -27.66 7.30 5.26
C ASN A 258 -27.71 6.70 3.84
N ARG A 259 -28.70 5.84 3.55
CA ARG A 259 -28.76 5.09 2.29
C ARG A 259 -29.51 5.84 1.17
N PHE A 260 -30.57 6.58 1.49
CA PHE A 260 -31.52 7.09 0.49
C PHE A 260 -31.59 8.61 0.36
N GLN A 261 -30.77 9.39 1.07
CA GLN A 261 -30.58 10.81 0.79
C GLN A 261 -29.24 11.17 0.10
N PRO A 262 -28.90 10.62 -1.08
CA PRO A 262 -27.99 11.30 -1.99
C PRO A 262 -28.78 12.30 -2.85
N SER A 263 -28.53 13.61 -2.64
CA SER A 263 -28.85 14.73 -3.54
C SER A 263 -30.34 15.06 -3.82
N PHE A 264 -30.95 15.91 -3.01
CA PHE A 264 -31.75 17.04 -3.51
C PHE A 264 -31.64 18.21 -2.51
N ILE A 265 -31.25 19.37 -3.03
CA ILE A 265 -31.12 20.63 -2.29
C ILE A 265 -32.52 21.09 -1.86
N THR A 266 -32.87 20.91 -0.59
CA THR A 266 -33.76 21.82 0.14
C THR A 266 -33.45 21.77 1.64
N LYS A 267 -33.49 22.97 2.23
CA LYS A 267 -33.26 23.28 3.65
C LYS A 267 -34.02 22.30 4.55
N PHE A 268 -33.37 21.30 5.16
CA PHE A 268 -33.61 20.81 6.54
C PHE A 268 -32.63 19.67 6.88
N ASN A 269 -32.33 19.52 8.17
CA ASN A 269 -31.11 18.94 8.73
C ASN A 269 -31.07 17.39 8.74
N ALA A 270 -29.95 16.81 8.26
CA ALA A 270 -29.28 15.58 8.74
C ALA A 270 -28.39 14.94 7.66
N SER A 271 -28.83 14.89 6.40
CA SER A 271 -28.04 14.26 5.30
C SER A 271 -26.89 15.13 4.76
N LYS A 272 -26.74 16.37 5.25
CA LYS A 272 -25.50 17.13 5.06
C LYS A 272 -24.33 16.43 5.75
N LEU A 273 -24.57 15.65 6.80
CA LEU A 273 -23.59 15.33 7.82
C LEU A 273 -22.49 14.34 7.37
N LEU A 274 -22.81 13.17 6.82
CA LEU A 274 -21.80 12.17 6.45
C LEU A 274 -20.91 12.60 5.27
N ALA A 275 -21.52 13.22 4.24
CA ALA A 275 -20.77 13.82 3.14
C ALA A 275 -19.96 15.03 3.60
N THR A 276 -20.47 15.82 4.56
CA THR A 276 -19.72 16.91 5.19
C THR A 276 -18.60 16.37 6.07
N PHE A 277 -18.73 15.23 6.76
CA PHE A 277 -17.64 14.67 7.56
C PHE A 277 -16.45 14.26 6.71
N SER A 278 -16.66 13.41 5.71
CA SER A 278 -15.57 13.01 4.81
C SER A 278 -14.97 14.22 4.08
N PHE A 279 -15.80 15.22 3.78
CA PHE A 279 -15.33 16.49 3.19
C PHE A 279 -14.53 17.35 4.19
N THR A 280 -14.99 17.51 5.43
CA THR A 280 -14.34 18.26 6.50
C THR A 280 -13.01 17.62 6.87
N VAL A 281 -12.97 16.30 7.08
CA VAL A 281 -11.74 15.53 7.35
C VAL A 281 -10.74 15.73 6.20
N GLY A 282 -11.20 15.62 4.95
CA GLY A 282 -10.36 15.85 3.78
C GLY A 282 -9.84 17.28 3.67
N VAL A 283 -10.69 18.29 3.88
CA VAL A 283 -10.32 19.72 3.82
C VAL A 283 -9.37 20.10 4.96
N ALA A 284 -9.62 19.59 6.18
CA ALA A 284 -8.75 19.81 7.32
C ALA A 284 -7.36 19.20 7.08
N ALA A 285 -7.29 17.95 6.61
CA ALA A 285 -6.03 17.28 6.28
C ALA A 285 -5.27 17.97 5.15
N ASP A 286 -5.95 18.37 4.06
CA ASP A 286 -5.33 19.08 2.94
C ASP A 286 -4.81 20.46 3.39
N SER A 287 -5.57 21.18 4.22
CA SER A 287 -5.17 22.50 4.74
C SER A 287 -4.03 22.37 5.75
N TRP A 288 -4.08 21.34 6.60
CA TRP A 288 -3.01 21.00 7.55
C TRP A 288 -1.70 20.73 6.80
N LEU A 289 -1.74 19.91 5.74
CA LEU A 289 -0.53 19.58 4.98
C LEU A 289 0.07 20.82 4.29
N ALA A 290 -0.77 21.72 3.79
CA ALA A 290 -0.32 22.98 3.20
C ALA A 290 0.29 23.93 4.25
N MET A 291 -0.25 23.99 5.47
CA MET A 291 0.31 24.79 6.56
C MET A 291 1.58 24.18 7.14
N MET A 292 1.64 22.86 7.27
CA MET A 292 2.85 22.14 7.68
C MET A 292 3.98 22.33 6.68
N ASP A 293 3.68 22.29 5.38
CA ASP A 293 4.67 22.60 4.36
C ASP A 293 5.23 24.02 4.49
N ARG A 294 4.36 25.00 4.74
CA ARG A 294 4.77 26.38 5.03
C ARG A 294 5.66 26.43 6.27
N LEU A 295 5.26 25.80 7.36
CA LEU A 295 6.03 25.73 8.60
C LEU A 295 7.44 25.17 8.37
N LEU A 296 7.56 24.10 7.59
CA LEU A 296 8.84 23.47 7.24
C LEU A 296 9.65 24.26 6.21
N SER A 297 9.03 25.20 5.50
CA SER A 297 9.69 26.05 4.51
C SER A 297 10.15 27.39 5.10
N LEU A 298 9.57 27.83 6.21
CA LEU A 298 9.92 29.09 6.87
C LEU A 298 11.29 29.00 7.55
N GLY A 299 12.11 30.05 7.36
CA GLY A 299 13.38 30.19 8.06
C GLY A 299 13.20 30.59 9.53
N ASN A 300 14.22 30.34 10.35
CA ASN A 300 14.20 30.63 11.79
C ASN A 300 13.98 32.12 12.14
N ASP A 301 14.15 33.02 11.19
CA ASP A 301 14.01 34.47 11.38
C ASP A 301 12.54 34.95 11.38
N CYS A 302 11.58 34.09 11.02
CA CYS A 302 10.16 34.43 10.89
C CYS A 302 9.32 34.05 12.13
N THR A 303 9.76 34.43 13.34
CA THR A 303 9.21 33.91 14.61
C THR A 303 7.71 34.16 14.80
N GLU A 304 7.21 35.34 14.44
CA GLU A 304 5.79 35.70 14.57
C GLU A 304 4.91 34.89 13.60
N GLU A 305 5.37 34.72 12.36
CA GLU A 305 4.68 33.93 11.34
C GLU A 305 4.66 32.45 11.73
N ILE A 306 5.78 31.92 12.21
CA ILE A 306 5.88 30.55 12.74
C ILE A 306 4.86 30.33 13.86
N ALA A 307 4.75 31.26 14.81
CA ALA A 307 3.78 31.16 15.91
C ALA A 307 2.33 31.16 15.40
N CYS A 308 2.00 32.02 14.43
CA CYS A 308 0.69 32.07 13.81
C CYS A 308 0.35 30.77 13.06
N VAL A 309 1.27 30.27 12.24
CA VAL A 309 1.09 29.02 11.48
C VAL A 309 0.92 27.83 12.42
N LYS A 310 1.73 27.73 13.49
CA LYS A 310 1.59 26.67 14.50
C LYS A 310 0.23 26.71 15.19
N LYS A 311 -0.28 27.90 15.53
CA LYS A 311 -1.62 28.05 16.12
C LYS A 311 -2.70 27.49 15.17
N ASN A 312 -2.63 27.83 13.89
CA ASN A 312 -3.60 27.36 12.90
C ASN A 312 -3.49 25.85 12.66
N ILE A 313 -2.27 25.28 12.68
CA ILE A 313 -2.05 23.84 12.59
C ILE A 313 -2.72 23.11 13.76
N ASN A 314 -2.54 23.59 15.00
CA ASN A 314 -3.18 22.96 16.17
C ASN A 314 -4.71 23.00 16.07
N LEU A 315 -5.29 24.13 15.65
CA LEU A 315 -6.74 24.23 15.42
C LEU A 315 -7.24 23.26 14.33
N LEU A 316 -6.47 23.09 13.25
CA LEU A 316 -6.79 22.12 12.20
C LEU A 316 -6.71 20.68 12.69
N ILE A 317 -5.76 20.37 13.59
CA ILE A 317 -5.64 19.04 14.21
C ILE A 317 -6.86 18.76 15.10
N ASP A 318 -7.25 19.71 15.95
CA ASP A 318 -8.45 19.57 16.80
C ASP A 318 -9.68 19.28 15.94
N ILE A 319 -9.91 20.09 14.90
CA ILE A 319 -11.00 19.91 13.95
C ILE A 319 -10.93 18.55 13.24
N TYR A 320 -9.74 18.10 12.86
CA TYR A 320 -9.53 16.83 12.16
C TYR A 320 -9.91 15.64 13.05
N TYR A 321 -9.44 15.59 14.29
CA TYR A 321 -9.75 14.50 15.21
C TYR A 321 -11.18 14.52 15.71
N ASP A 322 -11.73 15.69 16.02
CA ASP A 322 -13.13 15.80 16.37
C ASP A 322 -14.02 15.35 15.19
N ALA A 323 -13.64 15.67 13.94
CA ALA A 323 -14.38 15.24 12.75
C ALA A 323 -14.28 13.73 12.46
N LEU A 324 -13.16 13.08 12.80
CA LEU A 324 -13.01 11.63 12.71
C LEU A 324 -13.90 10.90 13.71
N ASP A 325 -14.06 11.45 14.91
CA ASP A 325 -14.86 10.87 15.99
C ASP A 325 -16.35 11.26 15.96
N ALA A 326 -16.71 12.32 15.23
CA ALA A 326 -18.08 12.81 15.18
C ALA A 326 -19.13 11.75 14.80
N PRO A 327 -18.88 10.79 13.87
CA PRO A 327 -19.81 9.70 13.61
C PRO A 327 -20.07 8.81 14.83
N LYS A 328 -19.10 8.66 15.73
CA LYS A 328 -19.21 7.89 16.97
C LYS A 328 -19.93 8.69 18.07
N LYS A 329 -19.78 10.02 18.09
CA LYS A 329 -20.31 10.93 19.12
C LYS A 329 -21.70 11.53 18.80
N GLY A 330 -22.45 10.90 17.88
CA GLY A 330 -23.82 11.29 17.56
C GLY A 330 -23.97 12.41 16.53
N GLY A 331 -22.90 12.68 15.77
CA GLY A 331 -23.01 13.38 14.51
C GLY A 331 -23.08 14.90 14.60
N GLU A 332 -22.30 15.52 15.48
CA GLU A 332 -22.19 16.98 15.49
C GLU A 332 -21.53 17.48 14.20
N LYS A 333 -22.09 18.54 13.59
CA LYS A 333 -21.60 19.06 12.32
C LYS A 333 -20.36 19.91 12.55
N ILE A 334 -19.20 19.36 12.24
CA ILE A 334 -17.92 20.08 12.28
C ILE A 334 -17.62 20.61 10.87
N GLU A 335 -17.33 21.90 10.77
CA GLU A 335 -16.90 22.57 9.54
C GLU A 335 -15.56 23.25 9.79
N VAL A 336 -14.65 23.20 8.81
CA VAL A 336 -13.40 23.96 8.85
C VAL A 336 -13.72 25.44 8.61
N PRO A 337 -13.36 26.36 9.53
CA PRO A 337 -13.46 27.81 9.32
C PRO A 337 -12.77 28.26 8.02
N GLU A 338 -13.32 29.27 7.32
CA GLU A 338 -12.76 29.73 6.03
C GLU A 338 -11.34 30.27 6.16
N ASP A 339 -11.01 30.92 7.28
CA ASP A 339 -9.68 31.44 7.60
C ASP A 339 -8.63 30.35 7.87
N LEU A 340 -9.07 29.12 8.21
CA LEU A 340 -8.19 27.95 8.36
C LEU A 340 -8.03 27.14 7.08
N LYS A 341 -8.83 27.40 6.04
CA LYS A 341 -8.71 26.68 4.76
C LYS A 341 -7.52 27.20 3.96
N ALA A 342 -6.72 26.28 3.45
CA ALA A 342 -5.63 26.65 2.55
C ALA A 342 -6.18 27.16 1.20
N GLU A 343 -5.81 28.39 0.83
CA GLU A 343 -6.10 28.96 -0.49
C GLU A 343 -5.10 28.50 -1.55
N LEU A 344 -3.83 28.39 -1.16
CA LEU A 344 -2.71 27.93 -1.98
C LEU A 344 -2.13 26.64 -1.38
N PHE A 345 -1.77 25.72 -2.26
CA PHE A 345 -1.22 24.41 -1.93
C PHE A 345 0.19 24.27 -2.46
N PRO A 346 1.05 23.49 -1.81
CA PRO A 346 2.38 23.21 -2.35
C PRO A 346 2.31 22.36 -3.62
N HIS A 347 3.26 22.57 -4.53
CA HIS A 347 3.26 21.96 -5.87
C HIS A 347 3.27 20.43 -5.89
N PHE A 348 3.78 19.78 -4.84
CA PHE A 348 3.74 18.31 -4.73
C PHE A 348 2.33 17.74 -4.46
N MET A 349 1.33 18.59 -4.18
CA MET A 349 -0.06 18.17 -4.06
C MET A 349 -0.81 18.15 -5.41
N GLU A 350 -0.16 18.59 -6.50
CA GLU A 350 -0.69 18.53 -7.87
C GLU A 350 -2.11 19.14 -8.01
N LYS A 351 -2.40 20.20 -7.25
CA LYS A 351 -3.63 21.00 -7.42
C LYS A 351 -3.51 21.86 -8.69
N HIS A 352 -4.61 22.51 -9.09
CA HIS A 352 -4.60 23.43 -10.24
C HIS A 352 -3.50 24.50 -10.10
N GLU A 353 -2.86 24.86 -11.21
CA GLU A 353 -1.72 25.79 -11.24
C GLU A 353 -2.00 27.13 -10.54
N LYS A 354 -3.21 27.67 -10.67
CA LYS A 354 -3.63 28.93 -10.02
C LYS A 354 -3.76 28.84 -8.49
N LYS A 355 -3.73 27.64 -7.92
CA LYS A 355 -3.84 27.36 -6.47
C LYS A 355 -2.55 26.77 -5.91
N THR A 356 -1.42 27.01 -6.56
CA THR A 356 -0.17 26.31 -6.25
C THR A 356 0.98 27.27 -5.97
N TYR A 357 1.83 26.96 -4.99
CA TYR A 357 3.13 27.61 -4.75
C TYR A 357 4.26 26.58 -4.80
N ARG A 358 5.50 27.05 -5.01
CA ARG A 358 6.69 26.20 -4.99
C ARG A 358 7.17 26.01 -3.55
N SER A 359 7.09 24.79 -3.04
CA SER A 359 7.58 24.39 -1.73
C SER A 359 9.10 24.22 -1.73
N THR A 360 9.76 24.65 -0.65
CA THR A 360 11.18 24.41 -0.36
C THR A 360 11.39 23.37 0.75
N SER A 361 10.31 22.83 1.32
CA SER A 361 10.37 21.77 2.33
C SER A 361 10.92 20.46 1.76
N ILE A 362 11.15 19.48 2.64
CA ILE A 362 11.56 18.14 2.24
C ILE A 362 10.57 17.47 1.29
N LEU A 363 9.25 17.69 1.43
CA LEU A 363 8.24 17.12 0.53
C LEU A 363 8.35 17.74 -0.87
N GLY A 364 8.56 19.06 -0.95
CA GLY A 364 8.84 19.76 -2.20
C GLY A 364 10.10 19.26 -2.89
N LYS A 365 11.18 19.08 -2.11
CA LYS A 365 12.48 18.55 -2.60
C LYS A 365 12.37 17.12 -3.13
N ILE A 366 11.68 16.22 -2.40
CA ILE A 366 11.42 14.84 -2.85
C ILE A 366 10.67 14.87 -4.18
N TYR A 367 9.59 15.65 -4.26
CA TYR A 367 8.78 15.73 -5.47
C TYR A 367 9.57 16.26 -6.67
N ASP A 368 10.32 17.35 -6.49
CA ASP A 368 11.16 17.95 -7.54
C ASP A 368 12.24 16.96 -8.01
N LYS A 369 12.89 16.25 -7.08
CA LYS A 369 13.91 15.26 -7.40
C LYS A 369 13.35 14.09 -8.23
N VAL A 370 12.18 13.56 -7.84
CA VAL A 370 11.52 12.48 -8.60
C VAL A 370 11.06 12.98 -9.97
N LYS A 371 10.53 14.21 -10.05
CA LYS A 371 10.07 14.80 -11.31
C LYS A 371 11.21 15.11 -12.27
N ALA A 372 12.36 15.56 -11.75
CA ALA A 372 13.56 15.84 -12.53
C ALA A 372 14.25 14.57 -13.04
N TYR A 373 14.04 13.44 -12.36
CA TYR A 373 14.50 12.14 -12.85
C TYR A 373 13.76 11.83 -14.16
N GLU A 374 14.46 11.76 -15.29
CA GLU A 374 13.82 11.49 -16.58
C GLU A 374 13.15 10.11 -16.60
N ASP A 375 12.01 10.00 -17.29
CA ASP A 375 11.49 8.68 -17.65
C ASP A 375 12.49 8.09 -18.65
N MET A 376 13.26 7.07 -18.25
CA MET A 376 13.91 6.23 -19.24
C MET A 376 12.81 5.61 -20.08
N ASP A 377 12.72 6.00 -21.35
CA ASP A 377 11.82 5.37 -22.29
C ASP A 377 12.36 3.99 -22.65
N LEU A 378 12.02 3.02 -21.81
CA LEU A 378 12.35 1.61 -22.03
C LEU A 378 11.37 0.92 -22.98
N SER A 379 10.45 1.68 -23.60
CA SER A 379 9.49 1.11 -24.54
C SER A 379 10.13 0.87 -25.91
N SER A 380 11.04 -0.11 -25.97
CA SER A 380 11.37 -0.72 -27.25
C SER A 380 10.10 -1.35 -27.83
N ASN A 381 9.72 -0.94 -29.04
CA ASN A 381 8.62 -1.56 -29.77
C ASN A 381 9.07 -2.84 -30.52
N ASP A 382 10.34 -3.21 -30.41
CA ASP A 382 10.91 -4.34 -31.13
C ASP A 382 10.51 -5.66 -30.48
N VAL A 383 9.57 -6.34 -31.12
CA VAL A 383 9.16 -7.69 -30.75
C VAL A 383 10.03 -8.72 -31.47
N TRP A 384 10.87 -9.41 -30.72
CA TRP A 384 11.64 -10.57 -31.16
C TRP A 384 11.38 -11.79 -30.27
N LYS A 385 11.59 -12.99 -30.82
CA LYS A 385 11.41 -14.26 -30.09
C LYS A 385 12.75 -14.73 -29.57
N HIS A 386 12.80 -15.17 -28.32
CA HIS A 386 14.03 -15.72 -27.76
C HIS A 386 14.39 -17.07 -28.41
N PRO A 387 15.65 -17.33 -28.81
CA PRO A 387 16.05 -18.56 -29.50
C PRO A 387 15.64 -19.86 -28.79
N CYS A 388 15.70 -19.86 -27.45
CA CYS A 388 15.24 -20.98 -26.61
C CYS A 388 13.80 -21.45 -26.91
N PHE A 389 12.93 -20.52 -27.32
CA PHE A 389 11.51 -20.76 -27.58
C PHE A 389 11.18 -20.74 -29.08
N ASP A 390 12.07 -20.21 -29.92
CA ASP A 390 11.90 -20.10 -31.38
C ASP A 390 12.50 -21.29 -32.14
N GLY A 391 12.08 -22.49 -31.79
CA GLY A 391 12.43 -23.71 -32.52
C GLY A 391 11.19 -24.43 -33.06
N GLU A 392 11.37 -25.58 -33.69
CA GLU A 392 10.26 -26.39 -34.22
C GLU A 392 9.27 -26.79 -33.13
N VAL A 393 7.98 -26.70 -33.46
CA VAL A 393 6.83 -27.07 -32.64
C VAL A 393 5.84 -27.78 -33.55
N HIS A 394 5.19 -28.82 -33.05
CA HIS A 394 4.21 -29.58 -33.81
C HIS A 394 3.04 -28.70 -34.29
N GLU A 395 2.69 -28.77 -35.57
CA GLU A 395 1.69 -27.90 -36.22
C GLU A 395 0.32 -27.99 -35.53
N SER A 396 -0.05 -29.16 -35.00
CA SER A 396 -1.31 -29.33 -34.27
C SER A 396 -1.43 -28.40 -33.05
N TYR A 397 -0.33 -28.17 -32.32
CA TYR A 397 -0.30 -27.27 -31.17
C TYR A 397 -0.35 -25.81 -31.61
N LEU A 398 0.29 -25.44 -32.71
CA LEU A 398 0.20 -24.09 -33.28
C LEU A 398 -1.23 -23.76 -33.71
N VAL A 399 -1.92 -24.69 -34.39
CA VAL A 399 -3.32 -24.53 -34.80
C VAL A 399 -4.23 -24.40 -33.58
N LYS A 400 -4.07 -25.29 -32.59
CA LYS A 400 -4.80 -25.25 -31.31
C LYS A 400 -4.65 -23.88 -30.63
N TRP A 401 -3.42 -23.44 -30.38
CA TRP A 401 -3.16 -22.21 -29.64
C TRP A 401 -3.49 -20.94 -30.43
N LYS A 402 -3.44 -20.97 -31.76
CA LYS A 402 -3.93 -19.87 -32.60
C LYS A 402 -5.45 -19.68 -32.44
N GLY A 403 -6.21 -20.78 -32.39
CA GLY A 403 -7.64 -20.76 -32.12
C GLY A 403 -7.96 -20.24 -30.72
N LEU A 404 -7.31 -20.81 -29.70
CA LEU A 404 -7.47 -20.40 -28.29
C LEU A 404 -7.07 -18.95 -28.07
N TYR A 405 -5.99 -18.47 -28.70
CA TYR A 405 -5.59 -17.08 -28.59
C TYR A 405 -6.59 -16.11 -29.25
N GLY A 406 -7.28 -16.56 -30.30
CA GLY A 406 -8.41 -15.84 -30.87
C GLY A 406 -9.53 -15.62 -29.85
N GLN A 407 -9.92 -16.69 -29.15
CA GLN A 407 -10.94 -16.66 -28.09
C GLN A 407 -10.49 -15.79 -26.92
N TYR A 408 -9.25 -15.98 -26.45
CA TYR A 408 -8.66 -15.21 -25.37
C TYR A 408 -8.75 -13.71 -25.62
N ARG A 409 -8.41 -13.25 -26.82
CA ARG A 409 -8.45 -11.81 -27.15
C ARG A 409 -9.85 -11.23 -27.07
N THR A 410 -10.87 -12.00 -27.46
CA THR A 410 -12.27 -11.57 -27.36
C THR A 410 -12.72 -11.54 -25.90
N GLU A 411 -12.46 -12.62 -25.15
CA GLU A 411 -12.81 -12.74 -23.73
C GLU A 411 -12.12 -11.67 -22.88
N MET A 412 -10.81 -11.47 -23.08
CA MET A 412 -10.03 -10.44 -22.38
C MET A 412 -10.51 -9.04 -22.74
N ARG A 413 -10.89 -8.77 -23.99
CA ARG A 413 -11.47 -7.47 -24.36
C ARG A 413 -12.78 -7.21 -23.61
N ASN A 414 -13.64 -8.21 -23.51
CA ASN A 414 -14.92 -8.09 -22.79
C ASN A 414 -14.67 -7.87 -21.29
N ALA A 415 -13.76 -8.65 -20.69
CA ALA A 415 -13.38 -8.50 -19.29
C ALA A 415 -12.86 -7.10 -18.96
N LEU A 416 -12.04 -6.52 -19.84
CA LEU A 416 -11.52 -5.16 -19.66
C LEU A 416 -12.60 -4.07 -19.79
N GLN A 417 -13.78 -4.39 -20.31
CA GLN A 417 -14.94 -3.49 -20.39
C GLN A 417 -15.87 -3.60 -19.19
N ALA A 418 -15.66 -4.54 -18.26
CA ALA A 418 -16.51 -4.80 -17.09
C ALA A 418 -16.42 -3.73 -15.96
N GLY A 419 -16.01 -2.50 -16.29
CA GLY A 419 -15.98 -1.37 -15.36
C GLY A 419 -15.16 -1.64 -14.10
N LYS A 420 -15.82 -1.76 -12.94
CA LYS A 420 -15.18 -1.95 -11.62
C LYS A 420 -14.64 -3.37 -11.41
N GLU A 421 -15.19 -4.39 -12.08
CA GLU A 421 -14.80 -5.79 -11.90
C GLU A 421 -13.73 -6.26 -12.91
N LYS A 422 -13.26 -5.35 -13.77
CA LYS A 422 -12.34 -5.65 -14.88
C LYS A 422 -11.11 -6.46 -14.49
N ASN A 423 -10.55 -6.22 -13.30
CA ASN A 423 -9.35 -6.92 -12.84
C ASN A 423 -9.69 -8.39 -12.51
N ASN A 424 -10.74 -8.60 -11.73
CA ASN A 424 -11.20 -9.94 -11.36
C ASN A 424 -11.60 -10.74 -12.60
N GLU A 425 -12.35 -10.14 -13.53
CA GLU A 425 -12.72 -10.82 -14.77
C GLU A 425 -11.49 -11.14 -15.63
N ALA A 426 -10.53 -10.23 -15.75
CA ALA A 426 -9.31 -10.49 -16.48
C ALA A 426 -8.50 -11.65 -15.87
N ASP A 427 -8.47 -11.75 -14.53
CA ASP A 427 -7.79 -12.83 -13.83
C ASP A 427 -8.50 -14.17 -14.01
N GLU A 428 -9.83 -14.20 -14.02
CA GLU A 428 -10.59 -15.41 -14.35
C GLU A 428 -10.34 -15.89 -15.79
N VAL A 429 -10.22 -14.96 -16.74
CA VAL A 429 -9.82 -15.30 -18.11
C VAL A 429 -8.44 -15.96 -18.11
N ILE A 430 -7.44 -15.41 -17.41
CA ILE A 430 -6.10 -16.02 -17.34
C ILE A 430 -6.14 -17.40 -16.69
N LYS A 431 -6.85 -17.57 -15.58
CA LYS A 431 -7.02 -18.85 -14.89
C LYS A 431 -7.64 -19.91 -15.81
N LYS A 432 -8.60 -19.53 -16.64
CA LYS A 432 -9.19 -20.43 -17.65
C LYS A 432 -8.13 -20.96 -18.62
N TYR A 433 -7.28 -20.10 -19.19
CA TYR A 433 -6.24 -20.55 -20.13
C TYR A 433 -5.09 -21.29 -19.45
N LYS A 434 -4.76 -20.98 -18.19
CA LYS A 434 -3.85 -21.81 -17.37
C LYS A 434 -4.39 -23.23 -17.20
N LYS A 435 -5.68 -23.36 -16.87
CA LYS A 435 -6.34 -24.67 -16.75
C LYS A 435 -6.37 -25.45 -18.05
N ILE A 436 -6.51 -24.79 -19.19
CA ILE A 436 -6.44 -25.43 -20.52
C ILE A 436 -5.02 -25.94 -20.82
N LEU A 437 -3.98 -25.17 -20.46
CA LEU A 437 -2.59 -25.58 -20.69
C LEU A 437 -2.16 -26.69 -19.72
N TYR A 438 -2.44 -26.55 -18.43
CA TYR A 438 -1.88 -27.45 -17.41
C TYR A 438 -2.83 -28.57 -16.98
N GLU A 439 -4.10 -28.54 -17.37
CA GLU A 439 -5.16 -29.38 -16.78
C GLU A 439 -5.24 -29.28 -15.24
N ALA A 440 -4.69 -28.19 -14.71
CA ALA A 440 -4.54 -27.88 -13.29
C ALA A 440 -4.55 -26.35 -13.10
N ALA A 441 -4.59 -25.89 -11.86
CA ALA A 441 -4.54 -24.46 -11.57
C ALA A 441 -3.19 -23.84 -11.96
N GLU A 442 -2.10 -24.57 -11.75
CA GLU A 442 -0.72 -24.12 -12.00
C GLU A 442 0.15 -25.27 -12.53
N PHE A 443 1.30 -24.92 -13.10
CA PHE A 443 2.25 -25.87 -13.70
C PHE A 443 2.69 -26.98 -12.72
N ASN A 444 3.08 -26.61 -11.50
CA ASN A 444 3.56 -27.54 -10.47
C ASN A 444 2.50 -28.51 -9.93
N LEU A 445 1.22 -28.28 -10.26
CA LEU A 445 0.10 -29.15 -9.89
C LEU A 445 -0.37 -30.02 -11.06
N SER A 446 0.22 -29.86 -12.25
CA SER A 446 -0.14 -30.63 -13.43
C SER A 446 0.25 -32.10 -13.27
N LYS A 447 -0.60 -32.98 -13.80
CA LYS A 447 -0.30 -34.42 -13.95
C LYS A 447 0.14 -34.78 -15.37
N ARG A 448 0.17 -33.80 -16.28
CA ARG A 448 0.59 -34.01 -17.66
C ARG A 448 2.11 -34.21 -17.70
N ARG A 449 2.61 -34.77 -18.80
CA ARG A 449 4.05 -34.89 -19.04
C ARG A 449 4.64 -33.51 -19.31
N ASP A 450 5.73 -33.18 -18.61
CA ASP A 450 6.39 -31.88 -18.71
C ASP A 450 6.80 -31.57 -20.16
N GLU A 451 7.25 -32.57 -20.93
CA GLU A 451 7.64 -32.39 -22.33
C GLU A 451 6.48 -31.88 -23.20
N GLU A 452 5.28 -32.42 -23.00
CA GLU A 452 4.09 -31.97 -23.73
C GLU A 452 3.68 -30.55 -23.34
N ILE A 453 3.77 -30.22 -22.05
CA ILE A 453 3.48 -28.87 -21.55
C ILE A 453 4.48 -27.89 -22.16
N PHE A 454 5.77 -28.23 -22.20
CA PHE A 454 6.82 -27.38 -22.76
C PHE A 454 6.62 -27.15 -24.27
N GLU A 455 6.23 -28.17 -25.03
CA GLU A 455 5.89 -28.00 -26.45
C GLU A 455 4.69 -27.08 -26.66
N GLU A 456 3.61 -27.27 -25.90
CA GLU A 456 2.43 -26.41 -25.97
C GLU A 456 2.73 -24.96 -25.52
N ALA A 457 3.52 -24.80 -24.46
CA ALA A 457 3.97 -23.50 -23.97
C ALA A 457 4.78 -22.74 -25.03
N ARG A 458 5.67 -23.44 -25.76
CA ARG A 458 6.40 -22.86 -26.91
C ARG A 458 5.46 -22.49 -28.04
N ALA A 459 4.47 -23.32 -28.36
CA ALA A 459 3.46 -23.02 -29.39
C ALA A 459 2.71 -21.72 -29.04
N LEU A 460 2.26 -21.63 -27.79
CA LEU A 460 1.57 -20.47 -27.23
C LEU A 460 2.47 -19.21 -27.31
N TYR A 461 3.73 -19.33 -26.88
CA TYR A 461 4.72 -18.24 -26.98
C TYR A 461 4.87 -17.74 -28.42
N GLN A 462 5.08 -18.64 -29.38
CA GLN A 462 5.23 -18.26 -30.79
C GLN A 462 3.97 -17.59 -31.35
N VAL A 463 2.78 -18.10 -31.03
CA VAL A 463 1.50 -17.51 -31.45
C VAL A 463 1.34 -16.09 -30.91
N ALA A 464 1.60 -15.88 -29.61
CA ALA A 464 1.49 -14.58 -28.98
C ALA A 464 2.50 -13.57 -29.55
N TYR A 465 3.77 -13.97 -29.70
CA TYR A 465 4.84 -13.09 -30.20
C TYR A 465 4.66 -12.75 -31.67
N ASN A 466 4.25 -13.71 -32.50
CA ASN A 466 3.95 -13.44 -33.90
C ASN A 466 2.79 -12.43 -34.04
N HIS A 467 1.78 -12.52 -33.17
CA HIS A 467 0.70 -11.54 -33.15
C HIS A 467 1.16 -10.17 -32.65
N ALA A 468 1.93 -10.13 -31.56
CA ALA A 468 2.49 -8.90 -31.01
C ALA A 468 3.35 -8.16 -32.05
N LYS A 469 4.23 -8.89 -32.76
CA LYS A 469 5.06 -8.38 -33.85
C LYS A 469 4.23 -7.80 -35.00
N ARG A 470 3.19 -8.51 -35.45
CA ARG A 470 2.27 -8.03 -36.51
C ARG A 470 1.48 -6.78 -36.13
N GLN A 471 1.38 -6.48 -34.84
CA GLN A 471 0.56 -5.38 -34.32
C GLN A 471 1.41 -4.25 -33.74
N GLY A 472 2.74 -4.38 -33.72
CA GLY A 472 3.65 -3.42 -33.09
C GLY A 472 3.33 -3.19 -31.61
N SER A 473 2.93 -4.23 -30.87
CA SER A 473 2.47 -4.06 -29.49
C SER A 473 3.04 -5.16 -28.59
N VAL A 474 4.11 -4.83 -27.87
CA VAL A 474 4.85 -5.73 -26.98
C VAL A 474 3.98 -6.27 -25.84
N GLY A 475 3.05 -5.46 -25.32
CA GLY A 475 2.11 -5.89 -24.28
C GLY A 475 1.28 -7.13 -24.66
N LYS A 476 1.09 -7.39 -25.96
CA LYS A 476 0.38 -8.59 -26.45
C LYS A 476 1.17 -9.90 -26.24
N CYS A 477 2.48 -9.83 -26.02
CA CYS A 477 3.30 -10.96 -25.59
C CYS A 477 2.88 -11.48 -24.21
N GLY A 478 2.21 -10.66 -23.40
CA GLY A 478 1.85 -11.00 -22.02
C GLY A 478 0.93 -12.21 -21.87
N PHE A 479 0.18 -12.59 -22.89
CA PHE A 479 -0.57 -13.84 -22.86
C PHE A 479 0.35 -15.06 -22.63
N ALA A 480 1.51 -15.08 -23.28
CA ALA A 480 2.46 -16.18 -23.15
C ALA A 480 3.01 -16.30 -21.74
N TRP A 481 3.45 -15.19 -21.17
CA TRP A 481 4.06 -15.18 -19.84
C TRP A 481 3.03 -15.33 -18.72
N ARG A 482 1.82 -14.76 -18.85
CA ARG A 482 0.78 -14.90 -17.82
C ARG A 482 0.18 -16.31 -17.76
N VAL A 483 0.15 -17.04 -18.89
CA VAL A 483 -0.41 -18.40 -18.95
C VAL A 483 0.68 -19.47 -18.81
N ALA A 484 1.72 -19.39 -19.64
CA ALA A 484 2.77 -20.40 -19.75
C ALA A 484 4.07 -20.02 -18.99
N GLY A 485 4.09 -18.92 -18.24
CA GLY A 485 5.31 -18.33 -17.70
C GLY A 485 6.19 -19.28 -16.89
N LEU A 486 5.60 -20.05 -15.95
CA LEU A 486 6.35 -21.01 -15.14
C LEU A 486 6.94 -22.15 -15.99
N ALA A 487 6.19 -22.68 -16.94
CA ALA A 487 6.67 -23.71 -17.86
C ALA A 487 7.78 -23.18 -18.78
N LEU A 488 7.64 -21.94 -19.29
CA LEU A 488 8.66 -21.28 -20.12
C LEU A 488 9.95 -21.02 -19.33
N CYS A 489 9.85 -20.56 -18.08
CA CYS A 489 10.99 -20.34 -17.21
C CYS A 489 11.70 -21.67 -16.87
N THR A 490 10.94 -22.71 -16.54
CA THR A 490 11.48 -24.06 -16.26
C THR A 490 12.22 -24.60 -17.49
N LEU A 491 11.60 -24.53 -18.67
CA LEU A 491 12.20 -24.94 -19.94
C LEU A 491 13.50 -24.18 -20.23
N TYR A 492 13.54 -22.87 -19.93
CA TYR A 492 14.73 -22.04 -20.16
C TYR A 492 15.93 -22.51 -19.34
N VAL A 493 15.70 -22.75 -18.04
CA VAL A 493 16.74 -23.23 -17.11
C VAL A 493 17.27 -24.58 -17.57
N LEU A 494 16.37 -25.53 -17.91
CA LEU A 494 16.73 -26.86 -18.40
C LEU A 494 17.58 -26.82 -19.68
N LYS A 495 17.26 -25.92 -20.62
CA LYS A 495 17.98 -25.84 -21.91
C LYS A 495 19.31 -25.10 -21.84
N LYS A 496 19.46 -24.10 -20.97
CA LYS A 496 20.62 -23.20 -20.98
C LYS A 496 21.67 -23.53 -19.92
N GLN A 497 21.24 -24.02 -18.75
CA GLN A 497 22.14 -24.20 -17.62
C GLN A 497 22.43 -25.68 -17.32
N GLU A 498 21.70 -26.63 -17.93
CA GLU A 498 21.69 -28.05 -17.51
C GLU A 498 21.41 -28.23 -16.00
N GLU A 499 20.91 -27.17 -15.36
CA GLU A 499 20.63 -27.08 -13.94
C GLU A 499 19.14 -27.36 -13.70
N ARG A 500 18.82 -27.80 -12.48
CA ARG A 500 17.44 -27.88 -12.03
C ARG A 500 17.03 -26.55 -11.41
N PRO A 501 15.83 -26.02 -11.73
CA PRO A 501 15.35 -24.80 -11.11
C PRO A 501 15.23 -24.98 -9.59
N MET A 502 15.77 -24.02 -8.84
CA MET A 502 15.60 -23.96 -7.39
C MET A 502 14.28 -23.26 -7.04
N ILE A 503 13.53 -23.85 -6.11
CA ILE A 503 12.31 -23.24 -5.58
C ILE A 503 12.71 -22.22 -4.52
N CYS A 504 12.40 -20.94 -4.77
CA CYS A 504 12.59 -19.89 -3.79
C CYS A 504 11.31 -19.07 -3.63
N SER A 505 10.92 -18.77 -2.39
CA SER A 505 9.75 -17.93 -2.15
C SER A 505 10.12 -16.45 -2.40
N PRO A 506 9.22 -15.61 -2.94
CA PRO A 506 9.46 -14.16 -3.07
C PRO A 506 9.87 -13.51 -1.75
N SER A 507 9.35 -14.04 -0.65
CA SER A 507 9.64 -13.60 0.71
C SER A 507 11.08 -13.92 1.17
N ALA A 508 11.61 -15.08 0.79
CA ALA A 508 13.00 -15.44 1.05
C ALA A 508 13.95 -14.60 0.19
N LEU A 509 13.62 -14.39 -1.09
CA LEU A 509 14.39 -13.53 -2.00
C LEU A 509 14.50 -12.09 -1.48
N LYS A 510 13.40 -11.51 -0.97
CA LYS A 510 13.40 -10.18 -0.34
C LYS A 510 14.30 -10.07 0.90
N GLY A 511 14.60 -11.17 1.57
CA GLY A 511 15.51 -11.16 2.73
C GLY A 511 16.98 -11.26 2.35
N ILE A 512 17.29 -11.65 1.10
CA ILE A 512 18.65 -11.81 0.59
C ILE A 512 19.13 -10.55 -0.14
N LEU A 513 18.20 -9.85 -0.81
CA LEU A 513 18.43 -8.65 -1.62
C LEU A 513 18.33 -7.36 -0.81
#